data_AF-A0A239R1I9-F1
#
_entry.id   AF-A0A239R1I9-F1
#
_cell.length_a   1.000
_cell.length_b   1.000
_cell.length_c   1.000
_cell.angle_alpha   90.00
_cell.angle_beta   90.00
_cell.angle_gamma   90.00
#
_symmetry.space_group_name_H-M   'P 1'
#
loop_
_entity.id
_entity.type
_entity.pdbx_description
1 polymer ?
#
loop_
_entity_poly.entity_id
_entity_poly.type
_entity_poly.pdbx_seq_one_letter_code
_entity_poly.pdbx_strand_id
1 'polypeptide(L)'
;MEVIIKVKIDDTVLNRMRKGEYVQGSLHYDEFTGEKQFNAYVRKSRMPGYMPECKTLAELDNGWLKETKTLIIRREAFQKRIGTARIMAQMDLGNKQAKDTMIDRELIEFC
;
A
#
# COMPACT_ATOMS: atom_id res chain seq x y z
N MET A 1 14.13 15.05 41.53
CA MET A 1 14.18 13.58 41.37
C MET A 1 14.24 13.28 39.89
N GLU A 2 15.35 12.72 39.42
CA GLU A 2 15.47 12.25 38.04
C GLU A 2 15.11 10.76 37.99
N VAL A 3 14.22 10.38 37.07
CA VAL A 3 13.82 8.99 36.86
C VAL A 3 14.49 8.52 35.57
N ILE A 4 15.50 7.66 35.71
CA ILE A 4 16.18 7.06 34.56
C ILE A 4 15.43 5.79 34.16
N ILE A 5 14.82 5.79 32.98
CA ILE A 5 14.13 4.63 32.42
C ILE A 5 15.05 3.96 31.40
N LYS A 6 15.42 2.70 31.63
CA LYS A 6 16.16 1.88 30.67
C LYS A 6 15.17 1.25 29.68
N VAL A 7 15.40 1.46 28.39
CA VAL A 7 14.58 0.91 27.30
C VAL A 7 15.48 0.15 26.34
N LYS A 8 15.13 -1.08 26.04
CA LYS A 8 15.77 -1.91 25.02
C LYS A 8 15.23 -1.53 23.65
N ILE A 9 16.14 -1.16 22.75
CA ILE A 9 15.84 -0.75 21.38
C ILE A 9 16.63 -1.65 20.44
N ASP A 10 15.98 -2.12 19.37
CA ASP A 10 16.63 -2.89 18.30
C ASP A 10 17.66 -2.02 17.54
N ASP A 11 18.82 -2.57 17.19
CA ASP A 11 19.88 -1.88 16.46
C ASP A 11 19.40 -1.29 15.12
N THR A 12 18.45 -1.95 14.45
CA THR A 12 17.84 -1.45 13.22
C THR A 12 17.08 -0.14 13.45
N VAL A 13 16.38 -0.04 14.57
CA VAL A 13 15.63 1.16 14.98
C VAL A 13 16.60 2.25 15.43
N LEU A 14 17.63 1.88 16.18
CA LEU A 14 18.67 2.79 16.64
C LEU A 14 19.38 3.47 15.45
N ASN A 15 19.70 2.71 14.41
CA ASN A 15 20.30 3.23 13.18
C ASN A 15 19.40 4.22 12.44
N ARG A 16 18.08 4.01 12.46
CA ARG A 16 17.11 4.95 11.89
C ARG A 16 17.03 6.25 12.68
N MET A 17 17.02 6.16 14.01
CA MET A 17 17.06 7.32 14.89
C MET A 17 18.35 8.14 14.69
N ARG A 18 19.50 7.47 14.56
CA ARG A 18 20.79 8.12 14.27
C ARG A 18 20.81 8.86 12.93
N LYS A 19 20.03 8.40 11.94
CA LYS A 19 19.86 9.08 10.65
C LYS A 19 18.88 10.27 10.72
N GLY A 20 18.29 10.56 11.89
CA GLY A 20 17.28 11.61 12.06
C GLY A 20 15.88 11.20 11.62
N GLU A 21 15.63 9.91 11.36
CA GLU A 21 14.29 9.45 10.98
C GLU A 21 13.35 9.43 12.17
N TYR A 22 12.11 9.89 11.95
CA TYR A 22 11.05 9.73 12.93
C TYR A 22 10.60 8.27 13.01
N VAL A 23 10.63 7.72 14.24
CA VAL A 23 10.24 6.34 14.55
C VAL A 23 9.04 6.35 15.51
N GLN A 24 7.95 5.74 15.07
CA GLN A 24 6.77 5.44 15.91
C GLN A 24 6.80 3.98 16.34
N GLY A 25 6.24 3.69 17.50
CA GLY A 25 6.19 2.32 18.04
C GLY A 25 5.40 2.25 19.35
N SER A 26 5.38 1.06 19.93
CA SER A 26 4.82 0.80 21.25
C SER A 26 5.93 0.40 22.24
N LEU A 27 5.74 0.78 23.50
CA LEU A 27 6.60 0.36 24.60
C LEU A 27 5.92 -0.79 25.35
N HIS A 28 6.56 -1.94 25.39
CA HIS A 28 6.09 -3.11 26.12
C HIS A 28 6.99 -3.36 27.33
N TYR A 29 6.40 -3.80 28.43
CA TYR A 29 7.15 -4.30 29.58
C TYR A 29 7.21 -5.82 29.46
N ASP A 30 8.40 -6.38 29.46
CA ASP A 30 8.60 -7.82 29.49
C ASP A 30 8.73 -8.27 30.94
N GLU A 31 7.73 -9.00 31.43
CA GLU A 31 7.68 -9.48 32.82
C GLU A 31 8.78 -10.49 33.14
N PHE A 32 9.33 -11.18 32.12
CA PHE A 32 10.37 -12.19 32.33
C PHE A 32 11.76 -11.58 32.51
N THR A 33 12.10 -10.56 31.72
CA THR A 33 13.40 -9.87 31.80
C THR A 33 13.37 -8.65 32.73
N GLY A 34 12.18 -8.14 33.07
CA GLY A 34 12.01 -6.90 33.83
C GLY A 34 12.38 -5.64 33.04
N GLU A 35 12.56 -5.76 31.72
CA GLU A 35 13.00 -4.68 30.84
C GLU A 35 11.82 -4.09 30.05
N LYS A 36 11.91 -2.79 29.74
CA LYS A 36 10.99 -2.15 28.80
C LYS A 36 11.56 -2.27 27.39
N GLN A 37 10.82 -2.88 26.47
CA GLN A 37 11.22 -3.04 25.07
C GLN A 37 10.41 -2.10 24.18
N PHE A 38 11.11 -1.35 23.31
CA PHE A 38 10.47 -0.50 22.31
C PHE A 38 10.36 -1.23 20.98
N ASN A 39 9.13 -1.49 20.54
CA ASN A 39 8.83 -2.11 19.25
C ASN A 39 8.39 -1.04 18.26
N ALA A 40 9.28 -0.68 17.34
CA ALA A 40 8.95 0.25 16.28
C ALA A 40 7.93 -0.34 15.30
N TYR A 41 6.92 0.43 14.92
CA TYR A 41 6.02 0.05 13.85
C TYR A 41 6.78 0.07 12.52
N VAL A 42 7.02 -1.11 11.97
CA VAL A 42 7.60 -1.25 10.64
C VAL A 42 6.49 -1.07 9.62
N ARG A 43 6.42 0.12 9.01
CA ARG A 43 5.57 0.32 7.83
C ARG A 43 6.12 -0.58 6.73
N LYS A 44 5.31 -1.49 6.18
CA LYS A 44 5.71 -2.43 5.12
C LYS A 44 6.46 -1.74 3.97
N SER A 45 6.05 -0.51 3.64
CA SER A 45 6.71 0.34 2.62
C SER A 45 8.17 0.72 2.86
N ARG A 46 8.68 0.55 4.09
CA ARG A 46 10.05 0.89 4.48
C ARG A 46 10.98 -0.32 4.56
N MET A 47 10.48 -1.53 4.26
CA MET A 47 11.32 -2.72 4.22
C MET A 47 12.14 -2.73 2.91
N PRO A 48 13.46 -2.98 2.98
CA PRO A 48 14.27 -3.21 1.78
C PRO A 48 13.66 -4.36 0.95
N GLY A 49 13.38 -4.11 -0.33
CA GLY A 49 12.71 -5.07 -1.20
C GLY A 49 11.18 -5.03 -1.18
N TYR A 50 10.56 -4.09 -0.46
CA TYR A 50 9.12 -3.85 -0.58
C TYR A 50 8.78 -3.30 -1.96
N MET A 51 8.19 -4.15 -2.78
CA MET A 51 7.54 -3.77 -4.03
C MET A 51 6.04 -3.84 -3.78
N PRO A 52 5.25 -2.80 -4.11
CA PRO A 52 3.80 -2.89 -4.06
C PRO A 52 3.37 -4.12 -4.86
N GLU A 53 2.51 -4.97 -4.28
CA GLU A 53 2.00 -6.16 -5.01
C GLU A 53 1.26 -5.77 -6.29
N CYS A 54 0.76 -4.53 -6.34
CA CYS A 54 0.07 -3.96 -7.48
C CYS A 54 0.45 -2.50 -7.74
N LYS A 55 0.65 -2.16 -9.01
CA LYS A 55 0.79 -0.81 -9.57
C LYS A 55 -0.57 -0.38 -10.13
N THR A 56 -1.04 0.82 -9.79
CA THR A 56 -2.23 1.38 -10.45
C THR A 56 -1.86 1.88 -11.84
N LEU A 57 -2.59 1.42 -12.86
CA LEU A 57 -2.42 1.84 -14.24
C LEU A 57 -3.29 3.04 -14.56
N ALA A 58 -4.58 2.98 -14.19
CA ALA A 58 -5.52 4.07 -14.34
C ALA A 58 -6.66 3.97 -13.33
N GLU A 59 -7.22 5.13 -13.00
CA GLU A 59 -8.54 5.24 -12.37
C GLU A 59 -9.60 5.24 -13.48
N LEU A 60 -10.65 4.45 -13.31
CA LEU A 60 -11.80 4.37 -14.20
C LEU A 60 -12.98 5.10 -13.56
N ASP A 61 -13.98 5.49 -14.35
CA ASP A 61 -15.12 6.27 -13.84
C ASP A 61 -15.83 5.62 -12.63
N ASN A 62 -15.89 4.28 -12.62
CA ASN A 62 -16.55 3.50 -11.57
C ASN A 62 -15.61 2.52 -10.86
N GLY A 63 -14.29 2.71 -10.97
CA GLY A 63 -13.34 1.70 -10.52
C GLY A 63 -11.89 2.01 -10.83
N TRP A 64 -11.09 0.96 -10.98
CA TRP A 64 -9.66 1.09 -11.27
C TRP A 64 -9.14 -0.07 -12.09
N LEU A 65 -7.98 0.18 -12.71
CA LEU A 65 -7.15 -0.80 -13.39
C LEU A 65 -5.80 -0.89 -12.69
N LYS A 66 -5.42 -2.08 -12.24
CA LYS A 66 -4.14 -2.34 -11.58
C LYS A 66 -3.40 -3.49 -12.24
N GLU A 67 -2.09 -3.45 -12.15
CA GLU A 67 -1.19 -4.50 -12.60
C GLU A 67 -0.47 -5.09 -11.40
N THR A 68 -0.46 -6.42 -11.30
CA THR A 68 0.43 -7.17 -10.43
C THR A 68 1.59 -7.72 -11.27
N LYS A 69 2.51 -8.46 -10.66
CA LYS A 69 3.59 -9.13 -11.40
C LYS A 69 3.11 -10.08 -12.50
N THR A 70 1.90 -10.62 -12.39
CA THR A 70 1.40 -11.68 -13.28
C THR A 70 0.05 -11.37 -13.92
N LEU A 71 -0.66 -10.34 -13.46
CA LEU A 71 -2.05 -10.10 -13.84
C LEU A 71 -2.34 -8.63 -14.04
N ILE A 72 -3.22 -8.34 -14.99
CA ILE A 72 -3.95 -7.06 -15.05
C ILE A 72 -5.34 -7.30 -14.46
N ILE A 73 -5.68 -6.52 -13.44
CA ILE A 73 -6.91 -6.63 -12.67
C ILE A 73 -7.72 -5.35 -12.90
N ARG A 74 -8.91 -5.51 -13.47
CA ARG A 74 -9.94 -4.46 -13.51
C ARG A 74 -10.98 -4.73 -12.45
N ARG A 75 -11.37 -3.69 -11.71
CA ARG A 75 -12.47 -3.76 -10.75
C ARG A 75 -13.34 -2.52 -10.86
N GLU A 76 -14.63 -2.71 -10.97
CA GLU A 76 -15.63 -1.65 -10.98
C GLU A 76 -16.78 -1.96 -10.02
N ALA A 77 -17.41 -0.91 -9.50
CA ALA A 77 -18.56 -1.00 -8.62
C ALA A 77 -19.68 -0.10 -9.13
N PHE A 78 -20.89 -0.64 -9.20
CA PHE A 78 -22.06 0.05 -9.75
C PHE A 78 -23.18 0.15 -8.73
N GLN A 79 -23.91 1.27 -8.76
CA GLN A 79 -25.08 1.45 -7.90
C GLN A 79 -26.26 0.64 -8.43
N LYS A 80 -26.71 -0.38 -7.70
CA LYS A 80 -27.83 -1.26 -8.11
C LYS A 80 -29.13 -0.51 -8.48
N ARG A 81 -29.35 0.68 -7.90
CA ARG A 81 -30.56 1.50 -8.11
C ARG A 81 -30.71 2.07 -9.53
N ILE A 82 -29.65 2.14 -10.33
CA ILE A 82 -29.71 2.76 -11.67
C ILE A 82 -30.31 1.83 -12.74
N GLY A 83 -30.59 0.58 -12.38
CA GLY A 83 -31.17 -0.43 -13.26
C GLY A 83 -30.13 -1.13 -14.14
N THR A 84 -30.39 -2.40 -14.45
CA THR A 84 -29.44 -3.30 -15.12
C THR A 84 -28.97 -2.78 -16.48
N ALA A 85 -29.87 -2.21 -17.28
CA ALA A 85 -29.52 -1.69 -18.61
C ALA A 85 -28.47 -0.55 -18.54
N ARG A 86 -28.57 0.35 -17.55
CA ARG A 86 -27.59 1.42 -17.36
C ARG A 86 -26.28 0.87 -16.81
N ILE A 87 -26.33 -0.13 -15.93
CA ILE A 87 -25.12 -0.81 -15.43
C ILE A 87 -24.37 -1.44 -16.60
N MET A 88 -25.06 -2.12 -17.52
CA MET A 88 -24.44 -2.71 -18.72
C MET A 88 -23.77 -1.64 -19.59
N ALA A 89 -24.46 -0.53 -19.86
CA ALA A 89 -23.88 0.58 -20.63
C ALA A 89 -22.61 1.15 -19.95
N GLN A 90 -22.62 1.28 -18.62
CA GLN A 90 -21.44 1.73 -17.86
C GLN A 90 -20.30 0.69 -17.88
N MET A 91 -20.62 -0.61 -17.84
CA MET A 91 -19.63 -1.68 -17.98
C MET A 91 -18.94 -1.64 -19.36
N ASP A 92 -19.70 -1.36 -20.42
CA ASP A 92 -19.17 -1.24 -21.79
C ASP A 92 -18.28 -0.01 -21.97
N LEU A 93 -18.65 1.11 -21.36
CA LEU A 93 -17.81 2.31 -21.33
C LEU A 93 -16.50 2.05 -20.57
N GLY A 94 -16.58 1.44 -19.38
CA GLY A 94 -15.40 1.05 -18.61
C GLY A 94 -14.53 0.02 -19.34
N ASN A 95 -15.13 -0.90 -20.10
CA ASN A 95 -14.42 -1.85 -20.96
C ASN A 95 -13.58 -1.12 -22.00
N LYS A 96 -14.16 -0.09 -22.62
CA LYS A 96 -13.48 0.73 -23.62
C LYS A 96 -12.31 1.50 -22.99
N GLN A 97 -12.56 2.22 -21.89
CA GLN A 97 -11.52 2.99 -21.18
C GLN A 97 -10.32 2.13 -20.77
N ALA A 98 -10.59 0.94 -20.23
CA ALA A 98 -9.52 0.03 -19.81
C ALA A 98 -8.70 -0.48 -21.00
N LYS A 99 -9.34 -0.78 -22.14
CA LYS A 99 -8.63 -1.19 -23.37
C LYS A 99 -7.77 -0.05 -23.90
N ASP A 100 -8.33 1.14 -24.01
CA ASP A 100 -7.62 2.31 -24.53
C ASP A 100 -6.36 2.59 -23.68
N THR A 101 -6.51 2.57 -22.34
CA THR A 101 -5.39 2.72 -21.40
C THR A 101 -4.29 1.66 -21.61
N MET A 102 -4.69 0.40 -21.82
CA MET A 102 -3.73 -0.68 -22.04
C MET A 102 -2.98 -0.52 -23.36
N ILE A 103 -3.67 -0.11 -24.42
CA ILE A 103 -3.08 0.14 -25.74
C ILE A 103 -2.10 1.32 -25.67
N ASP A 104 -2.50 2.43 -25.07
CA ASP A 104 -1.64 3.61 -24.93
C ASP A 104 -0.35 3.27 -24.19
N ARG A 105 -0.46 2.43 -23.15
CA ARG A 105 0.71 1.96 -22.41
C ARG A 105 1.60 1.06 -23.27
N GLU A 106 1.04 0.14 -24.04
CA GLU A 106 1.80 -0.71 -24.94
C GLU A 106 2.56 0.13 -25.98
N LEU A 107 1.93 1.18 -26.52
CA LEU A 107 2.56 2.12 -27.44
C LEU A 107 3.70 2.92 -26.79
N ILE A 108 3.59 3.30 -25.52
CA ILE A 108 4.62 4.07 -24.80
C ILE A 108 5.78 3.19 -24.33
N GLU A 109 5.51 1.95 -23.91
CA GLU A 109 6.53 1.05 -23.35
C GLU A 109 7.25 0.20 -24.41
N PHE A 110 6.68 0.00 -25.61
CA PHE A 110 7.23 -0.86 -26.66
C PHE A 110 7.61 -0.16 -27.98
N CYS A 111 7.38 1.14 -28.13
CA CYS A 111 7.97 1.96 -29.20
C CYS A 111 9.11 2.83 -28.64
#